data_AF-A0A496RVJ6-F1
#
_entry.id   AF-A0A496RVJ6-F1
#
_cell.length_a   1.000
_cell.length_b   1.000
_cell.length_c   1.000
_cell.angle_alpha   90.00
_cell.angle_beta   90.00
_cell.angle_gamma   90.00
#
_symmetry.space_group_name_H-M   'P 1'
#
loop_
_entity.id
_entity.type
_entity.pdbx_description
1 polymer ?
#
loop_
_entity_poly.entity_id
_entity_poly.type
_entity_poly.pdbx_seq_one_letter_code
_entity_poly.pdbx_strand_id
1 'polypeptide(L)'
;MPGKKKIQKKKKPKSAKKKKPSQPAIVEDDFDTIIERVLAILQIEHEEDADATDDNMNKYLAYLQQHFQIPCLVTGREDFDWEEYYLLGPGDKAEYAEMKKIHPSYTDKFEVLEIANHPDAMYGILVKVRRTSDKKIFVLPLGDLETVGKESESTQLLDDYAVWFTNFR
;
A
#
# COMPACT_ATOMS: atom_id res chain seq x y z
N MET A 1 49.99 58.68 -12.22
CA MET A 1 48.93 57.99 -13.01
C MET A 1 48.86 56.53 -12.56
N PRO A 2 47.75 56.10 -11.93
CA PRO A 2 47.59 54.77 -11.37
C PRO A 2 47.05 53.77 -12.41
N GLY A 3 47.24 52.48 -12.10
CA GLY A 3 47.20 51.38 -13.07
C GLY A 3 45.82 50.85 -13.46
N LYS A 4 45.85 49.90 -14.40
CA LYS A 4 44.78 48.90 -14.60
C LYS A 4 45.42 47.53 -14.86
N LYS A 5 45.48 46.71 -13.81
CA LYS A 5 45.71 45.25 -13.92
C LYS A 5 44.49 44.62 -14.57
N LYS A 6 44.69 43.87 -15.66
CA LYS A 6 43.67 43.03 -16.30
C LYS A 6 43.32 41.86 -15.36
N ILE A 7 42.08 41.82 -14.88
CA ILE A 7 41.52 40.70 -14.12
C ILE A 7 41.10 39.61 -15.12
N GLN A 8 41.78 38.46 -15.09
CA GLN A 8 41.34 37.27 -15.81
C GLN A 8 40.11 36.67 -15.12
N LYS A 9 39.01 36.52 -15.88
CA LYS A 9 37.78 35.85 -15.41
C LYS A 9 38.06 34.36 -15.20
N LYS A 10 38.06 33.90 -13.95
CA LYS A 10 38.01 32.47 -13.61
C LYS A 10 36.67 31.88 -14.08
N LYS A 11 36.71 30.92 -15.00
CA LYS A 11 35.55 30.10 -15.38
C LYS A 11 35.20 29.19 -14.20
N LYS A 12 33.95 29.24 -13.72
CA LYS A 12 33.41 28.31 -12.73
C LYS A 12 33.37 26.89 -13.32
N PRO A 13 33.71 25.83 -12.58
CA PRO A 13 33.56 24.46 -13.06
C PRO A 13 32.08 24.10 -13.22
N LYS A 14 31.74 23.47 -14.35
CA LYS A 14 30.41 22.91 -14.60
C LYS A 14 30.21 21.73 -13.65
N SER A 15 29.20 21.84 -12.78
CA SER A 15 28.71 20.73 -11.95
C SER A 15 28.35 19.55 -12.85
N ALA A 16 29.00 18.40 -12.63
CA ALA A 16 28.63 17.14 -13.24
C ALA A 16 27.26 16.71 -12.68
N LYS A 17 26.26 16.59 -13.57
CA LYS A 17 24.98 15.95 -13.24
C LYS A 17 25.28 14.50 -12.84
N LYS A 18 25.23 14.20 -11.54
CA LYS A 18 25.15 12.82 -11.04
C LYS A 18 23.88 12.21 -11.63
N LYS A 19 24.02 11.23 -12.53
CA LYS A 19 22.91 10.36 -12.92
C LYS A 19 22.41 9.69 -11.64
N LYS A 20 21.14 9.93 -11.29
CA LYS A 20 20.43 9.13 -10.28
C LYS A 20 20.52 7.65 -10.74
N PRO A 21 20.83 6.71 -9.85
CA PRO A 21 20.68 5.30 -10.18
C PRO A 21 19.22 5.07 -10.55
N SER A 22 19.00 4.46 -11.71
CA SER A 22 17.69 3.91 -12.09
C SER A 22 17.34 2.83 -11.08
N GLN A 23 16.21 2.99 -10.41
CA GLN A 23 15.63 1.90 -9.62
C GLN A 23 15.39 0.70 -10.56
N PRO A 24 15.57 -0.55 -10.08
CA PRO A 24 15.20 -1.72 -10.86
C PRO A 24 13.70 -1.66 -11.19
N ALA A 25 13.35 -2.05 -12.42
CA ALA A 25 11.97 -2.18 -12.83
C ALA A 25 11.26 -3.18 -11.92
N ILE A 26 10.19 -2.74 -11.27
CA ILE A 26 9.26 -3.61 -10.55
C ILE A 26 8.61 -4.46 -11.64
N VAL A 27 8.77 -5.78 -11.56
CA VAL A 27 7.98 -6.69 -12.39
C VAL A 27 6.71 -6.89 -11.58
N GLU A 28 5.73 -6.02 -11.79
CA GLU A 28 4.37 -6.26 -11.31
C GLU A 28 3.85 -7.47 -12.09
N ASP A 29 3.32 -8.46 -11.38
CA ASP A 29 2.66 -9.59 -12.02
C ASP A 29 1.45 -9.08 -12.82
N ASP A 30 1.22 -9.67 -13.99
CA ASP A 30 0.02 -9.37 -14.75
C ASP A 30 -1.24 -9.94 -14.07
N PHE A 31 -2.39 -9.41 -14.48
CA PHE A 31 -3.68 -9.76 -13.92
C PHE A 31 -3.95 -11.28 -13.99
N ASP A 32 -3.64 -11.91 -15.13
CA ASP A 32 -3.88 -13.35 -15.33
C ASP A 32 -3.09 -14.18 -14.31
N THR A 33 -1.81 -13.85 -14.11
CA THR A 33 -0.94 -14.52 -13.13
C THR A 33 -1.48 -14.37 -11.70
N ILE A 34 -1.98 -13.19 -11.35
CA ILE A 34 -2.58 -12.95 -10.03
C ILE A 34 -3.84 -13.80 -9.85
N ILE A 35 -4.73 -13.80 -10.85
CA ILE A 35 -5.99 -14.55 -10.78
C ILE A 35 -5.73 -16.06 -10.72
N GLU A 36 -4.78 -16.61 -11.47
CA GLU A 36 -4.40 -18.03 -11.37
C GLU A 36 -4.03 -18.44 -9.94
N ARG A 37 -3.30 -17.58 -9.22
CA ARG A 37 -2.94 -17.84 -7.81
C ARG A 37 -4.12 -17.75 -6.88
N VAL A 38 -4.97 -16.74 -7.09
CA VAL A 38 -6.21 -16.58 -6.31
C VAL A 38 -7.09 -17.80 -6.50
N LEU A 39 -7.30 -18.27 -7.73
CA LEU A 39 -8.07 -19.49 -8.03
C LEU A 39 -7.48 -20.71 -7.32
N ALA A 40 -6.15 -20.86 -7.30
CA ALA A 40 -5.49 -21.92 -6.56
C ALA A 40 -5.74 -21.84 -5.04
N ILE A 41 -5.71 -20.65 -4.45
CA ILE A 41 -6.03 -20.41 -3.03
C ILE A 41 -7.51 -20.76 -2.74
N LEU A 42 -8.41 -20.33 -3.62
CA LEU A 42 -9.86 -20.55 -3.51
C LEU A 42 -10.28 -22.00 -3.86
N GLN A 43 -9.37 -22.78 -4.44
CA GLN A 43 -9.62 -24.14 -4.95
C GLN A 43 -10.74 -24.15 -5.98
N ILE A 44 -10.65 -23.25 -6.96
CA ILE A 44 -11.61 -23.04 -8.04
C ILE A 44 -10.91 -23.25 -9.38
N GLU A 45 -11.61 -23.86 -10.34
CA GLU A 45 -11.08 -24.12 -11.69
C GLU A 45 -11.35 -22.99 -12.69
N HIS A 46 -12.45 -22.25 -12.50
CA HIS A 46 -12.92 -21.23 -13.45
C HIS A 46 -13.08 -19.87 -12.78
N GLU A 47 -12.60 -18.83 -13.45
CA GLU A 47 -12.69 -17.43 -13.00
C GLU A 47 -14.12 -16.96 -12.74
N GLU A 48 -15.10 -17.50 -13.48
CA GLU A 48 -16.52 -17.18 -13.31
C GLU A 48 -17.11 -17.58 -11.94
N ASP A 49 -16.44 -18.46 -11.20
CA ASP A 49 -16.83 -18.88 -9.85
C ASP A 49 -16.07 -18.10 -8.75
N ALA A 50 -15.20 -17.16 -9.14
CA ALA A 50 -14.26 -16.48 -8.25
C ALA A 50 -14.83 -15.22 -7.58
N ASP A 51 -16.13 -14.94 -7.71
CA ASP A 51 -16.77 -13.81 -7.03
C ASP A 51 -16.40 -13.77 -5.53
N ALA A 52 -16.23 -12.56 -4.98
CA ALA A 52 -15.86 -12.28 -3.60
C ALA A 52 -17.02 -12.53 -2.62
N THR A 53 -17.63 -13.70 -2.73
CA THR A 53 -18.66 -14.22 -1.82
C THR A 53 -18.07 -14.50 -0.44
N ASP A 54 -18.92 -14.58 0.58
CA ASP A 54 -18.51 -14.95 1.94
C ASP A 54 -17.72 -16.27 1.95
N ASP A 55 -18.13 -17.26 1.17
CA ASP A 55 -17.45 -18.56 1.09
C ASP A 55 -16.02 -18.42 0.53
N ASN A 56 -15.85 -17.70 -0.58
CA ASN A 56 -14.52 -17.50 -1.18
C ASN A 56 -13.63 -16.60 -0.31
N MET A 57 -14.19 -15.54 0.30
CA MET A 57 -13.46 -14.71 1.25
C MET A 57 -12.99 -15.52 2.47
N ASN A 58 -13.82 -16.45 2.97
CA ASN A 58 -13.43 -17.33 4.07
C ASN A 58 -12.30 -18.30 3.69
N LYS A 59 -12.28 -18.81 2.45
CA LYS A 59 -11.16 -19.64 1.95
C LYS A 59 -9.86 -18.83 1.88
N TYR A 60 -9.92 -17.63 1.30
CA TYR A 60 -8.76 -16.75 1.21
C TYR A 60 -8.27 -16.34 2.61
N LEU A 61 -9.19 -16.01 3.52
CA LEU A 61 -8.89 -15.72 4.91
C LEU A 61 -8.19 -16.89 5.61
N ALA A 62 -8.70 -18.12 5.45
CA ALA A 62 -8.10 -19.30 6.03
C ALA A 62 -6.67 -19.54 5.51
N TYR A 63 -6.40 -19.20 4.25
CA TYR A 63 -5.06 -19.24 3.67
C TYR A 63 -4.16 -18.15 4.28
N LEU A 64 -4.64 -16.90 4.34
CA LEU A 64 -3.91 -15.79 4.96
C LEU A 64 -3.52 -16.09 6.41
N GLN A 65 -4.43 -16.66 7.21
CA GLN A 65 -4.13 -16.99 8.61
C GLN A 65 -3.00 -18.02 8.78
N GLN A 66 -2.71 -18.84 7.77
CA GLN A 66 -1.64 -19.84 7.79
C GLN A 66 -0.33 -19.32 7.19
N HIS A 67 -0.41 -18.43 6.21
CA HIS A 67 0.73 -18.04 5.37
C HIS A 67 1.20 -16.59 5.59
N PHE A 68 0.34 -15.72 6.13
CA PHE A 68 0.67 -14.31 6.35
C PHE A 68 1.61 -14.13 7.54
N GLN A 69 2.69 -13.39 7.33
CA GLN A 69 3.73 -13.20 8.35
C GLN A 69 3.35 -12.04 9.28
N ILE A 70 3.06 -12.35 10.55
CA ILE A 70 2.77 -11.34 11.57
C ILE A 70 3.94 -11.26 12.58
N PRO A 71 4.43 -10.06 12.92
CA PRO A 71 3.98 -8.74 12.46
C PRO A 71 4.49 -8.41 11.04
N CYS A 72 3.63 -7.76 10.24
CA CYS A 72 3.97 -7.21 8.92
C CYS A 72 3.90 -5.68 8.96
N LEU A 73 4.86 -4.99 8.33
CA LEU A 73 4.82 -3.53 8.20
C LEU A 73 4.08 -3.16 6.91
N VAL A 74 3.03 -2.37 7.02
CA VAL A 74 2.14 -1.97 5.91
C VAL A 74 1.90 -0.46 5.89
N THR A 75 1.41 0.04 4.77
CA THR A 75 0.94 1.42 4.53
C THR A 75 -0.36 1.36 3.73
N GLY A 76 -1.10 2.46 3.62
CA GLY A 76 -2.24 2.50 2.71
C GLY A 76 -1.80 2.50 1.25
N ARG A 77 -2.46 1.69 0.41
CA ARG A 77 -2.23 1.62 -1.03
C ARG A 77 -2.70 2.90 -1.73
N GLU A 78 -3.88 3.36 -1.35
CA GLU A 78 -4.53 4.58 -1.84
C GLU A 78 -5.10 5.39 -0.67
N ASP A 79 -5.60 6.59 -0.93
CA ASP A 79 -6.25 7.40 0.09
C ASP A 79 -7.48 6.69 0.68
N PHE A 80 -7.64 6.79 2.00
CA PHE A 80 -8.81 6.24 2.66
C PHE A 80 -10.03 7.15 2.44
N ASP A 81 -11.25 6.60 2.48
CA ASP A 81 -12.52 7.32 2.24
C ASP A 81 -12.61 8.71 2.91
N TRP A 82 -12.14 8.83 4.15
CA TRP A 82 -12.22 10.09 4.90
C TRP A 82 -11.24 11.16 4.39
N GLU A 83 -10.17 10.76 3.71
CA GLU A 83 -9.14 11.63 3.14
C GLU A 83 -9.58 12.25 1.81
N GLU A 84 -10.46 11.59 1.04
CA GLU A 84 -10.91 12.03 -0.28
C GLU A 84 -11.44 13.47 -0.26
N TYR A 85 -12.25 13.82 0.76
CA TYR A 85 -12.79 15.17 0.95
C TYR A 85 -11.70 16.26 1.01
N TYR A 86 -10.52 15.93 1.53
CA TYR A 86 -9.40 16.85 1.69
C TYR A 86 -8.40 16.81 0.53
N LEU A 87 -8.28 15.65 -0.12
CA LEU A 87 -7.33 15.45 -1.22
C LEU A 87 -7.92 15.83 -2.57
N LEU A 88 -9.18 15.48 -2.82
CA LEU A 88 -9.90 15.72 -4.08
C LEU A 88 -11.05 16.71 -3.93
N GLY A 89 -11.60 16.83 -2.72
CA GLY A 89 -12.72 17.71 -2.40
C GLY A 89 -12.31 19.14 -1.97
N PRO A 90 -13.26 19.89 -1.38
CA PRO A 90 -13.05 21.28 -0.96
C PRO A 90 -12.39 21.42 0.42
N GLY A 91 -11.95 20.32 1.05
CA GLY A 91 -11.45 20.31 2.42
C GLY A 91 -10.20 21.18 2.64
N ASP A 92 -10.05 21.68 3.88
CA ASP A 92 -8.92 22.53 4.26
C ASP A 92 -7.69 21.69 4.66
N LYS A 93 -6.50 22.17 4.29
CA LYS A 93 -5.24 21.45 4.56
C LYS A 93 -4.85 21.45 6.04
N ALA A 94 -5.19 22.50 6.79
CA ALA A 94 -4.89 22.54 8.22
C ALA A 94 -5.84 21.61 8.97
N GLU A 95 -7.13 21.59 8.59
CA GLU A 95 -8.09 20.61 9.11
C GLU A 95 -7.64 19.17 8.81
N TYR A 96 -7.24 18.88 7.57
CA TYR A 96 -6.70 17.56 7.20
C TYR A 96 -5.53 17.15 8.09
N ALA A 97 -4.58 18.06 8.36
CA ALA A 97 -3.44 17.79 9.21
C ALA A 97 -3.82 17.50 10.67
N GLU A 98 -4.89 18.12 11.19
CA GLU A 98 -5.44 17.80 12.52
C GLU A 98 -6.14 16.44 12.52
N MET A 99 -6.95 16.15 11.49
CA MET A 99 -7.68 14.89 11.35
C MET A 99 -6.74 13.68 11.27
N LYS A 100 -5.62 13.80 10.56
CA LYS A 100 -4.56 12.76 10.51
C LYS A 100 -4.00 12.38 11.87
N LYS A 101 -4.08 13.26 12.88
CA LYS A 101 -3.64 12.90 14.23
C LYS A 101 -4.59 11.90 14.86
N ILE A 102 -5.87 11.90 14.49
CA ILE A 102 -6.93 11.09 15.07
C ILE A 102 -7.20 9.84 14.22
N HIS A 103 -7.31 10.03 12.91
CA HIS A 103 -7.63 9.00 11.93
C HIS A 103 -6.37 8.35 11.34
N PRO A 104 -6.45 7.11 10.85
CA PRO A 104 -5.37 6.51 10.07
C PRO A 104 -5.27 7.22 8.72
N SER A 105 -4.08 7.49 8.22
CA SER A 105 -3.84 8.04 6.88
C SER A 105 -3.13 7.01 6.01
N TYR A 106 -3.38 7.01 4.71
CA TYR A 106 -2.69 6.12 3.77
C TYR A 106 -1.16 6.29 3.79
N THR A 107 -0.70 7.48 4.19
CA THR A 107 0.71 7.82 4.36
C THR A 107 1.34 7.35 5.68
N ASP A 108 0.52 6.83 6.61
CA ASP A 108 1.01 6.28 7.86
C ASP A 108 1.59 4.88 7.65
N LYS A 109 2.54 4.50 8.50
CA LYS A 109 3.04 3.13 8.58
C LYS A 109 2.41 2.40 9.75
N PHE A 110 1.95 1.18 9.51
CA PHE A 110 1.29 0.35 10.50
C PHE A 110 1.96 -1.02 10.62
N GLU A 111 1.96 -1.57 11.84
CA GLU A 111 2.27 -2.98 12.08
C GLU A 111 0.96 -3.77 12.13
N VAL A 112 0.78 -4.77 11.27
CA VAL A 112 -0.32 -5.73 11.37
C VAL A 112 -0.11 -6.57 12.63
N LEU A 113 -1.14 -6.64 13.47
CA LEU A 113 -1.12 -7.38 14.73
C LEU A 113 -1.96 -8.65 14.66
N GLU A 114 -3.06 -8.61 13.92
CA GLU A 114 -4.07 -9.67 13.90
C GLU A 114 -4.92 -9.53 12.62
N ILE A 115 -5.31 -10.67 12.04
CA ILE A 115 -6.29 -10.75 10.95
C ILE A 115 -7.62 -11.13 11.59
N ALA A 116 -8.72 -10.47 11.22
CA ALA A 116 -10.04 -10.78 11.73
C ALA A 116 -10.43 -12.25 11.45
N ASN A 117 -11.26 -12.83 12.31
CA ASN A 117 -11.68 -14.24 12.17
C ASN A 117 -12.82 -14.44 11.17
N HIS A 118 -13.34 -13.37 10.60
CA HIS A 118 -14.44 -13.37 9.65
C HIS A 118 -14.31 -12.14 8.75
N PRO A 119 -14.63 -12.26 7.45
CA PRO A 119 -14.74 -11.11 6.57
C PRO A 119 -15.92 -10.23 6.95
N ASP A 120 -15.81 -8.95 6.63
CA ASP A 120 -16.89 -7.97 6.65
C ASP A 120 -17.58 -7.94 5.29
N ALA A 121 -18.91 -7.82 5.29
CA ALA A 121 -19.71 -7.89 4.05
C ALA A 121 -19.46 -6.71 3.09
N MET A 122 -18.98 -5.57 3.58
CA MET A 122 -18.74 -4.36 2.80
C MET A 122 -17.26 -4.11 2.53
N TYR A 123 -16.42 -4.44 3.51
CA TYR A 123 -14.99 -4.13 3.50
C TYR A 123 -14.09 -5.36 3.31
N GLY A 124 -14.68 -6.55 3.20
CA GLY A 124 -13.93 -7.80 3.04
C GLY A 124 -13.12 -8.15 4.28
N ILE A 125 -11.93 -8.74 4.09
CA ILE A 125 -11.05 -9.13 5.19
C ILE A 125 -10.51 -7.89 5.89
N LEU A 126 -10.71 -7.82 7.21
CA LEU A 126 -10.21 -6.74 8.06
C LEU A 126 -8.96 -7.17 8.83
N VAL A 127 -8.06 -6.22 9.07
CA VAL A 127 -6.87 -6.41 9.91
C VAL A 127 -6.79 -5.37 11.01
N LYS A 128 -6.38 -5.82 12.19
CA LYS A 128 -6.04 -4.95 13.31
C LYS A 128 -4.59 -4.52 13.17
N VAL A 129 -4.38 -3.21 13.13
CA VAL A 129 -3.07 -2.62 12.90
C VAL A 129 -2.71 -1.62 13.98
N ARG A 130 -1.40 -1.42 14.18
CA ARG A 130 -0.86 -0.41 15.09
C ARG A 130 -0.05 0.61 14.33
N ARG A 131 -0.46 1.87 14.38
CA ARG A 131 0.33 2.96 13.79
C ARG A 131 1.66 3.10 14.50
N THR A 132 2.73 3.14 13.73
CA THR A 132 4.09 3.10 14.25
C THR A 132 4.49 4.37 15.01
N SER A 133 3.96 5.52 14.62
CA SER A 133 4.32 6.85 15.14
C SER A 133 3.78 7.14 16.54
N ASP A 134 2.55 6.76 16.83
CA ASP A 134 1.87 7.08 18.10
C ASP A 134 1.17 5.88 18.77
N LYS A 135 1.37 4.67 18.23
CA LYS A 135 0.89 3.39 18.76
C LYS A 135 -0.64 3.25 18.83
N LYS A 136 -1.39 4.14 18.18
CA LYS A 136 -2.85 3.99 18.05
C LYS A 136 -3.19 2.73 17.28
N ILE A 137 -4.29 2.10 17.67
CA ILE A 137 -4.81 0.88 17.07
C ILE A 137 -5.98 1.22 16.17
N PHE A 138 -5.99 0.62 14.99
CA PHE A 138 -7.05 0.75 14.00
C PHE A 138 -7.46 -0.63 13.49
N VAL A 139 -8.65 -0.71 12.92
CA VAL A 139 -9.08 -1.84 12.10
C VAL A 139 -9.26 -1.29 10.69
N LEU A 140 -8.56 -1.88 9.73
CA LEU A 140 -8.53 -1.41 8.34
C LEU A 140 -8.84 -2.57 7.39
N PRO A 141 -9.45 -2.31 6.22
CA PRO A 141 -9.61 -3.30 5.17
C PRO A 141 -8.24 -3.75 4.65
N LEU A 142 -8.07 -5.06 4.45
CA LEU A 142 -6.83 -5.62 3.93
C LEU A 142 -6.55 -5.15 2.49
N GLY A 143 -7.60 -4.95 1.70
CA GLY A 143 -7.50 -4.49 0.31
C GLY A 143 -6.93 -3.08 0.18
N ASP A 144 -7.09 -2.25 1.21
CA ASP A 144 -6.60 -0.87 1.23
C ASP A 144 -5.12 -0.77 1.64
N LEU A 145 -4.46 -1.89 1.91
CA LEU A 145 -3.11 -1.95 2.45
C LEU A 145 -2.12 -2.59 1.49
N GLU A 146 -0.87 -2.12 1.54
CA GLU A 146 0.28 -2.72 0.87
C GLU A 146 1.46 -2.83 1.85
N THR A 147 2.39 -3.76 1.59
CA THR A 147 3.56 -3.94 2.45
C THR A 147 4.59 -2.83 2.26
N VAL A 148 5.22 -2.39 3.35
CA VAL A 148 6.36 -1.46 3.29
C VAL A 148 7.65 -2.24 3.11
N GLY A 149 8.22 -2.25 1.90
CA GLY A 149 9.59 -2.74 1.69
C GLY A 149 9.73 -3.71 0.52
N LYS A 150 10.49 -4.78 0.75
CA LYS A 150 10.89 -5.73 -0.29
C LYS A 150 9.85 -6.84 -0.43
N GLU A 151 9.65 -7.27 -1.68
CA GLU A 151 8.96 -8.49 -2.09
C GLU A 151 9.08 -9.63 -1.07
N SER A 152 7.93 -10.11 -0.62
CA SER A 152 7.76 -11.20 0.32
C SER A 152 6.47 -11.97 -0.01
N GLU A 153 6.31 -13.17 0.55
CA GLU A 153 5.04 -13.91 0.45
C GLU A 153 3.86 -13.07 0.97
N SER A 154 4.08 -12.25 2.00
CA SER A 154 3.05 -11.32 2.51
C SER A 154 2.75 -10.15 1.57
N THR A 155 3.72 -9.72 0.76
CA THR A 155 3.51 -8.71 -0.29
C THR A 155 2.57 -9.26 -1.35
N GLN A 156 2.93 -10.42 -1.90
CA GLN A 156 2.15 -11.12 -2.91
C GLN A 156 0.72 -11.42 -2.43
N LEU A 157 0.55 -11.93 -1.20
CA LEU A 157 -0.78 -12.25 -0.68
C LEU A 157 -1.70 -11.03 -0.51
N LEU A 158 -1.13 -9.86 -0.21
CA LEU A 158 -1.88 -8.60 -0.10
C LEU A 158 -2.22 -8.04 -1.48
N ASP A 159 -1.27 -8.09 -2.42
CA ASP A 159 -1.50 -7.65 -3.80
C ASP A 159 -2.55 -8.53 -4.49
N ASP A 160 -2.41 -9.85 -4.38
CA ASP A 160 -3.37 -10.82 -4.93
C ASP A 160 -4.77 -10.58 -4.37
N TYR A 161 -4.89 -10.39 -3.05
CA TYR A 161 -6.16 -10.11 -2.40
C TYR A 161 -6.77 -8.78 -2.87
N ALA A 162 -5.97 -7.70 -2.92
CA ALA A 162 -6.45 -6.38 -3.28
C ALA A 162 -6.96 -6.34 -4.73
N VAL A 163 -6.22 -6.95 -5.66
CA VAL A 163 -6.61 -7.05 -7.06
C VAL A 163 -7.87 -7.89 -7.21
N TRP A 164 -7.91 -9.09 -6.61
CA TRP A 164 -9.09 -9.95 -6.68
C TRP A 164 -10.33 -9.28 -6.07
N PHE A 165 -10.26 -8.82 -4.84
CA PHE A 165 -11.40 -8.25 -4.13
C PHE A 165 -11.98 -7.02 -4.83
N THR A 166 -11.14 -6.19 -5.46
CA THR A 166 -11.61 -4.99 -6.17
C THR A 166 -12.33 -5.33 -7.49
N ASN A 167 -11.92 -6.41 -8.16
CA ASN A 167 -12.46 -6.76 -9.49
C ASN A 167 -13.65 -7.74 -9.43
N PHE A 168 -13.80 -8.48 -8.33
CA PHE A 168 -14.79 -9.56 -8.17
C PHE A 168 -15.82 -9.31 -7.05
N ARG A 169 -15.92 -8.07 -6.58
CA ARG A 169 -16.86 -7.62 -5.53
C ARG A 169 -18.23 -7.20 -6.06
#